data_AF-A0A7W9DHS8-F1
#
_entry.id   AF-A0A7W9DHS8-F1
#
_cell.length_a   1.000
_cell.length_b   1.000
_cell.length_c   1.000
_cell.angle_alpha   90.00
_cell.angle_beta   90.00
_cell.angle_gamma   90.00
#
_symmetry.space_group_name_H-M   'P 1'
#
loop_
_entity.id
_entity.type
_entity.pdbx_description
1 polymer ?
#
loop_
_entity_poly.entity_id
_entity_poly.type
_entity_poly.pdbx_seq_one_letter_code
_entity_poly.pdbx_strand_id
1 'polypeptide(L)'
;ALHKTLLKHAQEGGPELDSGKPAQWIDTDQRLGNTGAATLFVQMAIAVMGSYRDGGVSAVVNLRDPEEASIVLISPPSDEKRRTQHHPHGGDVFRHRVAPAIDPANYPAN
;
A
#
# COMPACT_ATOMS: atom_id res chain seq x y z
N ALA A 1 -1.02 4.98 14.55
CA ALA A 1 -1.08 4.31 15.88
C ALA A 1 -0.48 2.91 15.81
N LEU A 2 -0.89 2.11 14.83
CA LEU A 2 -0.37 0.77 14.54
C LEU A 2 1.16 0.69 14.52
N HIS A 3 1.85 1.63 13.85
CA HIS A 3 3.32 1.65 13.80
C HIS A 3 3.97 1.57 15.18
N LYS A 4 3.47 2.37 16.14
CA LYS A 4 4.00 2.39 17.51
C LYS A 4 3.73 1.06 18.23
N THR A 5 2.55 0.49 18.03
CA THR A 5 2.18 -0.82 18.60
C THR A 5 3.10 -1.92 18.08
N LEU A 6 3.39 -1.94 16.77
CA LEU A 6 4.29 -2.92 16.16
C LEU A 6 5.73 -2.75 16.61
N LEU A 7 6.22 -1.52 16.74
CA LEU A 7 7.56 -1.24 17.27
C LEU A 7 7.71 -1.73 18.71
N LYS A 8 6.69 -1.48 19.55
CA LYS A 8 6.67 -2.00 20.93
C LYS A 8 6.70 -3.53 20.95
N HIS A 9 5.89 -4.18 20.10
CA HIS A 9 5.88 -5.65 20.01
C HIS A 9 7.25 -6.22 19.59
N ALA A 10 7.94 -5.59 18.64
CA ALA A 10 9.29 -5.98 18.25
C ALA A 10 10.31 -5.79 19.39
N GLN A 11 10.21 -4.68 20.14
CA GLN A 11 11.06 -4.44 21.32
C GLN A 11 10.85 -5.47 22.44
N GLU A 12 9.65 -6.03 22.55
CA GLU A 12 9.30 -7.10 23.49
C GLU A 12 9.73 -8.50 22.98
N GLY A 13 10.46 -8.58 21.85
CA GLY A 13 10.98 -9.82 21.28
C GLY A 13 10.08 -10.47 20.23
N GLY A 14 9.01 -9.79 19.81
CA GLY A 14 8.17 -10.21 18.68
C GLY A 14 8.85 -10.03 17.32
N PRO A 15 8.26 -10.58 16.24
CA PRO A 15 8.76 -10.36 14.88
C PRO A 15 8.71 -8.88 14.48
N GLU A 16 9.77 -8.43 13.81
CA GLU A 16 9.85 -7.09 13.25
C GLU A 16 9.32 -7.06 11.81
N LEU A 17 8.57 -6.00 11.48
CA LEU A 17 8.19 -5.70 10.11
C LEU A 17 9.13 -4.62 9.56
N ASP A 18 9.92 -5.00 8.55
CA ASP A 18 10.88 -4.11 7.90
C ASP A 18 10.16 -3.08 7.00
N SER A 19 10.02 -1.84 7.49
CA SER A 19 9.40 -0.74 6.74
C SER A 19 10.23 -0.28 5.52
N GLY A 20 11.49 -0.72 5.43
CA GLY A 20 12.35 -0.58 4.26
C GLY A 20 12.01 -1.56 3.13
N LYS A 21 11.21 -2.61 3.39
CA LYS A 21 10.78 -3.60 2.41
C LYS A 21 9.29 -3.43 2.06
N PRO A 22 8.92 -2.49 1.18
CA PRO A 22 7.53 -2.21 0.83
C PRO A 22 6.77 -3.41 0.22
N ALA A 23 7.48 -4.37 -0.35
CA ALA A 23 6.87 -5.61 -0.85
C ALA A 23 6.38 -6.55 0.27
N GLN A 24 6.85 -6.36 1.51
CA GLN A 24 6.46 -7.15 2.68
C GLN A 24 5.50 -6.36 3.58
N TRP A 25 5.77 -5.06 3.77
CA TRP A 25 4.99 -4.19 4.63
C TRP A 25 4.99 -2.75 4.12
N ILE A 26 3.82 -2.13 4.06
CA ILE A 26 3.68 -0.72 3.74
C ILE A 26 3.18 0.02 4.97
N ASP A 27 4.10 0.74 5.62
CA ASP A 27 3.73 1.66 6.68
C ASP A 27 3.06 2.91 6.10
N THR A 28 1.73 2.89 6.02
CA THR A 28 0.98 4.02 5.47
C THR A 28 1.00 5.25 6.37
N ASP A 29 1.10 5.08 7.70
CA ASP A 29 1.20 6.22 8.62
C ASP A 29 2.51 6.98 8.35
N GLN A 30 3.63 6.26 8.15
CA GLN A 30 4.92 6.87 7.85
C GLN A 30 4.99 7.47 6.44
N ARG A 31 4.31 6.86 5.45
CA ARG A 31 4.41 7.26 4.03
C ARG A 31 3.39 8.31 3.61
N LEU A 32 2.18 8.24 4.15
CA LEU A 32 1.03 9.05 3.72
C LEU A 32 0.46 9.90 4.87
N GLY A 33 0.88 9.64 6.11
CA GLY A 33 0.29 10.24 7.29
C GLY A 33 -1.02 9.56 7.70
N ASN A 34 -1.55 9.99 8.85
CA ASN A 34 -2.88 9.58 9.30
C ASN A 34 -3.95 10.44 8.60
N THR A 35 -4.68 9.84 7.68
CA THR A 35 -5.79 10.50 6.94
C THR A 35 -7.12 10.51 7.71
N GLY A 36 -7.08 10.27 9.03
CA GLY A 36 -8.26 10.22 9.90
C GLY A 36 -9.15 9.03 9.58
N ALA A 37 -10.46 9.29 9.47
CA ALA A 37 -11.46 8.26 9.15
C ALA A 37 -11.24 7.61 7.78
N ALA A 38 -10.46 8.23 6.89
CA ALA A 38 -10.17 7.70 5.56
C ALA A 38 -9.03 6.66 5.55
N THR A 39 -8.28 6.52 6.64
CA THR A 39 -7.02 5.75 6.65
C THR A 39 -7.21 4.29 6.25
N LEU A 40 -8.25 3.63 6.77
CA LEU A 40 -8.58 2.26 6.37
C LEU A 40 -8.86 2.14 4.86
N PHE A 41 -9.60 3.09 4.29
CA PHE A 41 -9.96 3.05 2.87
C PHE A 41 -8.77 3.33 1.96
N VAL A 42 -7.87 4.24 2.36
CA VAL A 42 -6.60 4.48 1.64
C VAL A 42 -5.73 3.22 1.65
N GLN A 43 -5.60 2.57 2.80
CA GLN A 43 -4.88 1.30 2.92
C GLN A 43 -5.50 0.21 2.04
N MET A 44 -6.83 0.07 2.03
CA MET A 44 -7.54 -0.87 1.17
C MET A 44 -7.32 -0.59 -0.32
N ALA A 45 -7.36 0.67 -0.75
CA ALA A 45 -7.10 1.02 -2.15
C ALA A 45 -5.69 0.61 -2.59
N ILE A 46 -4.68 0.85 -1.74
CA ILE A 46 -3.30 0.42 -2.00
C ILE A 46 -3.20 -1.11 -2.07
N ALA A 47 -3.80 -1.81 -1.11
CA ALA A 47 -3.80 -3.27 -1.07
C ALA A 47 -4.52 -3.90 -2.28
N VAL A 48 -5.61 -3.29 -2.77
CA VAL A 48 -6.27 -3.71 -4.02
C VAL A 48 -5.33 -3.54 -5.21
N MET A 49 -4.64 -2.40 -5.33
CA MET A 49 -3.69 -2.16 -6.41
C MET A 49 -2.48 -3.11 -6.36
N GLY A 50 -1.92 -3.34 -5.17
CA GLY A 50 -0.81 -4.26 -4.95
C GLY A 50 -1.20 -5.70 -5.24
N SER A 51 -2.30 -6.18 -4.66
CA SER A 51 -2.84 -7.52 -4.92
C SER A 51 -3.09 -7.74 -6.41
N TYR A 52 -3.69 -6.77 -7.10
CA TYR A 52 -3.94 -6.86 -8.53
C TYR A 52 -2.66 -6.99 -9.35
N ARG A 53 -1.62 -6.21 -9.03
CA ARG A 53 -0.36 -6.22 -9.80
C ARG A 53 0.45 -7.48 -9.53
N ASP A 54 0.61 -7.84 -8.27
CA ASP A 54 1.49 -8.95 -7.87
C ASP A 54 0.78 -10.31 -8.00
N GLY A 55 -0.55 -10.34 -7.89
CA GLY A 55 -1.32 -11.58 -7.85
C GLY A 55 -1.37 -12.26 -6.49
N GLY A 56 -0.65 -11.71 -5.52
CA GLY A 56 -0.70 -12.15 -4.13
C GLY A 56 -1.91 -11.59 -3.38
N VAL A 57 -2.21 -12.20 -2.25
CA VAL A 57 -3.18 -11.69 -1.27
C VAL A 57 -2.52 -10.56 -0.47
N SER A 58 -3.26 -9.50 -0.20
CA SER A 58 -2.86 -8.46 0.75
C SER A 58 -3.71 -8.51 2.02
N ALA A 59 -3.14 -8.07 3.12
CA ALA A 59 -3.85 -7.82 4.36
C ALA A 59 -3.67 -6.36 4.77
N VAL A 60 -4.78 -5.69 5.10
CA VAL A 60 -4.76 -4.36 5.69
C VAL A 60 -5.06 -4.49 7.17
N VAL A 61 -4.24 -3.86 8.00
CA VAL A 61 -4.45 -3.76 9.44
C VAL A 61 -4.57 -2.27 9.79
N ASN A 62 -5.68 -1.90 10.41
CA ASN A 62 -5.92 -0.53 10.86
C ASN A 62 -6.30 -0.54 12.34
N LEU A 63 -5.52 0.14 13.18
CA LEU A 63 -5.91 0.38 14.57
C LEU A 63 -6.71 1.68 14.60
N ARG A 64 -8.01 1.57 14.91
CA ARG A 64 -8.87 2.73 15.13
C ARG A 64 -8.55 3.38 16.48
N ASP A 65 -8.31 2.53 17.48
CA ASP A 65 -7.75 2.85 18.77
C ASP A 65 -6.81 1.69 19.22
N PRO A 66 -6.13 1.79 20.38
CA PRO A 66 -5.21 0.74 20.84
C PRO A 66 -5.83 -0.63 21.09
N GLU A 67 -7.14 -0.70 21.34
CA GLU A 67 -7.88 -1.93 21.71
C GLU A 67 -8.68 -2.50 20.53
N GLU A 68 -8.98 -1.68 19.51
CA GLU A 68 -9.77 -2.08 18.34
C GLU A 68 -8.95 -2.02 17.04
N ALA A 69 -8.82 -3.17 16.37
CA ALA A 69 -8.21 -3.30 15.05
C ALA A 69 -9.21 -3.83 14.02
N SER A 70 -9.24 -3.21 12.85
CA SER A 70 -9.87 -3.75 11.64
C SER A 70 -8.81 -4.45 10.80
N ILE A 71 -9.07 -5.72 10.45
CA ILE A 71 -8.21 -6.51 9.56
C ILE A 71 -9.03 -6.89 8.33
N VAL A 72 -8.58 -6.49 7.15
CA VAL A 72 -9.25 -6.74 5.87
C VAL A 72 -8.33 -7.53 4.96
N LEU A 73 -8.77 -8.73 4.57
CA LEU A 73 -8.07 -9.56 3.60
C LEU A 73 -8.57 -9.24 2.19
N ILE A 74 -7.63 -9.02 1.28
CA ILE A 74 -7.90 -8.63 -0.10
C ILE A 74 -7.24 -9.64 -1.01
N SER A 75 -8.06 -10.35 -1.79
CA SER A 75 -7.58 -11.26 -2.82
C SER A 75 -7.80 -10.65 -4.21
N PRO A 76 -6.84 -10.83 -5.14
CA PRO A 76 -7.03 -10.41 -6.51
C PRO A 76 -7.95 -11.40 -7.26
N PRO A 77 -8.48 -10.99 -8.42
CA PRO A 77 -9.03 -11.95 -9.38
C PRO A 77 -7.98 -12.97 -9.82
N SER A 78 -8.43 -14.09 -10.41
CA SER A 78 -7.53 -15.08 -10.99
C SER A 78 -6.60 -14.48 -12.04
N ASP A 79 -5.44 -15.10 -12.23
CA ASP A 79 -4.44 -14.70 -13.22
C ASP A 79 -5.03 -14.58 -14.63
N GLU A 80 -5.85 -15.56 -15.03
CA GLU A 80 -6.53 -15.55 -16.32
C GLU A 80 -7.40 -14.30 -16.49
N LYS A 81 -8.18 -13.95 -15.47
CA LYS A 81 -9.03 -12.75 -15.50
C LYS A 81 -8.20 -11.48 -15.55
N ARG A 82 -7.14 -11.37 -14.74
CA ARG A 82 -6.25 -10.19 -14.73
C ARG A 82 -5.56 -9.98 -16.08
N ARG A 83 -5.18 -11.06 -16.77
CA ARG A 83 -4.56 -10.99 -18.11
C ARG A 83 -5.49 -10.46 -19.18
N THR A 84 -6.81 -10.59 -19.02
CA THR A 84 -7.81 -10.02 -19.93
C THR A 84 -8.19 -8.57 -19.61
N GLN A 85 -7.78 -8.06 -18.45
CA GLN A 85 -8.15 -6.74 -17.97
C GLN A 85 -7.08 -5.71 -18.38
N HIS A 86 -7.46 -4.83 -19.29
CA HIS A 86 -6.58 -3.80 -19.82
C HIS A 86 -7.21 -2.43 -19.70
N HIS A 87 -6.38 -1.43 -19.41
CA HIS A 87 -6.80 -0.05 -19.56
C HIS A 87 -7.14 0.22 -21.04
N PRO A 88 -8.14 1.07 -21.37
CA PRO A 88 -8.51 1.43 -22.76
C PRO A 88 -7.38 1.99 -23.64
N HIS A 89 -6.21 2.25 -23.05
CA HIS A 89 -5.06 2.80 -23.74
C HIS A 89 -3.80 1.91 -23.59
N GLY A 90 -3.95 0.68 -23.07
CA GLY A 90 -2.88 -0.33 -22.85
C GLY A 90 -2.31 -0.41 -21.41
N GLY A 91 -1.64 -1.51 -21.08
CA GLY A 91 -1.07 -1.75 -19.74
C GLY A 91 -2.10 -2.23 -18.69
N ASP A 92 -1.67 -2.31 -17.42
CA ASP A 92 -2.54 -2.69 -16.31
C ASP A 92 -3.62 -1.62 -16.02
N VAL A 93 -4.73 -2.05 -15.41
CA VAL A 93 -5.90 -1.20 -15.13
C VAL A 93 -5.59 -0.04 -14.17
N PHE A 94 -4.50 -0.10 -13.41
CA PHE A 94 -4.10 0.92 -12.44
C PHE A 94 -2.93 1.78 -12.93
N ARG A 95 -2.47 1.62 -14.17
CA ARG A 95 -1.30 2.33 -14.69
C ARG A 95 -1.55 3.85 -14.72
N HIS A 96 -0.79 4.59 -13.94
CA HIS A 96 -0.74 6.06 -14.02
C HIS A 96 -0.13 6.52 -15.35
N ARG A 97 -0.66 7.60 -15.93
CA ARG A 97 -0.28 8.09 -17.27
C ARG A 97 0.08 9.56 -17.35
N VAL A 98 -0.04 10.32 -16.25
CA VAL A 98 0.38 11.72 -16.27
C VAL A 98 1.90 11.74 -16.19
N ALA A 99 2.55 12.29 -17.22
CA ALA A 99 3.93 12.70 -17.08
C ALA A 99 3.94 13.88 -16.11
N PRO A 100 4.68 13.82 -14.98
CA PRO A 100 4.78 14.96 -14.10
C PRO A 100 5.26 16.16 -14.92
N ALA A 101 4.67 17.34 -14.70
CA ALA A 101 5.14 18.58 -15.31
C ALA A 101 6.50 18.94 -14.68
N ILE A 102 7.55 18.30 -15.16
CA ILE A 102 8.92 18.59 -14.79
C ILE A 102 9.40 19.67 -15.75
N ASP A 103 9.78 20.82 -15.22
CA ASP A 103 10.64 21.75 -15.95
C ASP A 103 12.08 21.24 -15.83
N PRO A 104 12.71 20.76 -16.92
CA PRO A 104 14.08 20.27 -16.88
C PRO A 104 15.08 21.32 -16.40
N ALA A 105 14.77 22.61 -16.53
CA ALA A 105 15.62 23.69 -16.03
C ALA A 105 15.77 23.68 -14.49
N ASN A 106 14.82 23.09 -13.76
CA ASN A 106 14.88 22.94 -12.30
C ASN A 106 15.78 21.79 -11.84
N TYR A 107 16.24 20.92 -12.75
CA TYR A 107 17.06 19.76 -12.45
C TYR A 107 18.24 19.66 -13.45
N PRO A 108 19.18 20.63 -13.44
CA PRO A 108 20.37 20.54 -14.27
C PRO A 108 21.19 19.31 -13.86
N ALA A 109 21.79 18.63 -14.84
CA ALA A 109 22.73 17.55 -14.55
C ALA A 109 23.94 18.14 -13.80
N ASN A 110 24.21 17.61 -12.61
CA ASN A 110 25.35 17.97 -11.77
C ASN A 110 26.68 17.65 -12.46
#